data_AF-A0A934TRD4-F1
#
_entry.id   AF-A0A934TRD4-F1
#
_cell.length_a   1.000
_cell.length_b   1.000
_cell.length_c   1.000
_cell.angle_alpha   90.00
_cell.angle_beta   90.00
_cell.angle_gamma   90.00
#
_symmetry.space_group_name_H-M   'P 1'
#
loop_
_entity.id
_entity.type
_entity.pdbx_description
1 polymer ?
#
loop_
_entity_poly.entity_id
_entity_poly.type
_entity_poly.pdbx_seq_one_letter_code
_entity_poly.pdbx_strand_id
1 'polypeptide(L)'
;MRRWLASRHASAMLAWLATLAYGVAALWPHLSDLPQPLRGLRMLADPHLGIPLTLVSAVLALFLSVPGWQSRDRLLVCAGASLAFCAFVAFAVAASAAVPFAFIGAIILRDVRGHRARSSPLWAETQ
;
A
#
# COMPACT_ATOMS: atom_id res chain seq x y z
N MET A 1 -5.20 -22.33 -11.67
CA MET A 1 -4.01 -21.89 -10.87
C MET A 1 -3.30 -20.65 -11.41
N ARG A 2 -3.20 -20.41 -12.73
CA ARG A 2 -2.48 -19.24 -13.29
C ARG A 2 -3.02 -17.84 -12.93
N ARG A 3 -4.32 -17.67 -12.65
CA ARG A 3 -4.89 -16.34 -12.31
C ARG A 3 -4.62 -15.89 -10.86
N TRP A 4 -4.33 -16.82 -9.95
CA TRP A 4 -4.15 -16.53 -8.52
C TRP A 4 -2.75 -16.04 -8.16
N LEU A 5 -1.74 -16.39 -8.96
CA LEU A 5 -0.37 -15.88 -8.80
C LEU A 5 -0.23 -14.46 -9.35
N ALA A 6 -1.02 -14.09 -10.36
CA ALA A 6 -0.91 -12.79 -11.02
C ALA A 6 -1.35 -11.61 -10.14
N SER A 7 -2.41 -11.76 -9.31
CA SER A 7 -2.92 -10.64 -8.51
C SER A 7 -2.09 -10.34 -7.27
N ARG A 8 -1.61 -11.39 -6.58
CA ARG A 8 -0.80 -11.25 -5.35
C ARG A 8 0.57 -10.63 -5.61
N HIS A 9 1.23 -11.02 -6.71
CA HIS A 9 2.48 -10.39 -7.09
C HIS A 9 2.28 -8.95 -7.59
N ALA A 10 1.13 -8.65 -8.20
CA ALA A 10 0.83 -7.30 -8.65
C ALA A 10 0.67 -6.30 -7.49
N SER A 11 0.00 -6.67 -6.39
CA SER A 11 -0.16 -5.77 -5.24
C SER A 11 1.16 -5.51 -4.50
N ALA A 12 1.98 -6.55 -4.30
CA ALA A 12 3.32 -6.41 -3.72
C ALA A 12 4.25 -5.57 -4.62
N MET A 13 4.25 -5.83 -5.92
CA MET A 13 5.06 -5.08 -6.88
C MET A 13 4.64 -3.61 -6.96
N LEU A 14 3.34 -3.31 -6.95
CA LEU A 14 2.84 -1.94 -6.90
C LEU A 14 3.24 -1.22 -5.60
N ALA A 15 3.20 -1.92 -4.45
CA ALA A 15 3.65 -1.36 -3.18
C ALA A 15 5.16 -1.06 -3.17
N TRP A 16 5.99 -1.94 -3.75
CA TRP A 16 7.42 -1.69 -3.93
C TRP A 16 7.69 -0.52 -4.88
N LEU A 17 6.98 -0.44 -6.00
CA LEU A 17 7.08 0.68 -6.93
C LEU A 17 6.70 2.01 -6.26
N ALA A 18 5.63 2.02 -5.46
CA ALA A 18 5.22 3.19 -4.69
C ALA A 18 6.31 3.60 -3.68
N THR A 19 6.87 2.62 -2.95
CA THR A 19 7.96 2.83 -1.98
C THR A 19 9.18 3.46 -2.64
N LEU A 20 9.62 2.93 -3.80
CA LEU A 20 10.74 3.49 -4.54
C LEU A 20 10.43 4.90 -5.05
N ALA A 21 9.24 5.13 -5.61
CA ALA A 21 8.84 6.44 -6.11
C ALA A 21 8.82 7.50 -5.00
N TYR A 22 8.27 7.16 -3.82
CA TYR A 22 8.27 8.06 -2.66
C TYR A 22 9.65 8.23 -2.06
N GLY A 23 10.47 7.18 -2.00
CA GLY A 23 11.85 7.27 -1.53
C GLY A 23 12.70 8.18 -2.41
N VAL A 24 12.62 8.02 -3.73
CA VAL A 24 13.26 8.93 -4.69
C VAL A 24 12.72 10.36 -4.54
N ALA A 25 11.40 10.50 -4.33
CA ALA A 25 10.80 11.81 -4.14
C ALA A 25 11.27 12.50 -2.84
N ALA A 26 11.39 11.77 -1.74
CA ALA A 26 11.86 12.28 -0.46
C ALA A 26 13.36 12.60 -0.49
N LEU A 27 14.16 11.81 -1.22
CA LEU A 27 15.59 12.03 -1.37
C LEU A 27 15.94 13.07 -2.45
N TRP A 28 14.98 13.48 -3.28
CA TRP A 28 15.19 14.41 -4.39
C TRP A 28 15.96 15.69 -3.99
N PRO A 29 15.63 16.37 -2.88
CA PRO A 29 16.34 17.59 -2.45
C PRO A 29 17.83 17.37 -2.14
N HIS A 30 18.22 16.12 -1.85
CA HIS A 30 19.61 15.75 -1.56
C HIS A 30 20.36 15.21 -2.78
N LEU A 31 19.63 14.82 -3.83
CA LEU A 31 20.18 14.25 -5.07
C LEU A 31 20.30 15.28 -6.19
N SER A 32 19.50 16.35 -6.15
CA SER A 32 19.44 17.35 -7.21
C SER A 32 19.13 18.73 -6.66
N ASP A 33 19.88 19.74 -7.12
CA ASP A 33 19.58 21.15 -6.87
C ASP A 33 18.36 21.66 -7.66
N LEU A 34 17.78 20.83 -8.54
CA LEU A 34 16.64 21.19 -9.38
C LEU A 34 15.31 20.99 -8.63
N PRO A 35 14.33 21.89 -8.86
CA PRO A 35 13.01 21.73 -8.28
C PRO A 35 12.36 20.44 -8.78
N GLN A 36 11.67 19.76 -7.88
CA GLN A 36 11.08 18.45 -8.19
C GLN A 36 10.11 18.53 -9.38
N PRO A 37 10.30 17.67 -10.41
CA PRO A 37 9.60 17.78 -11.67
C PRO A 37 8.09 17.48 -11.52
N LEU A 38 7.75 16.56 -10.63
CA LEU A 38 6.38 16.17 -10.36
C LEU A 38 5.78 17.07 -9.28
N ARG A 39 4.95 18.03 -9.69
CA ARG A 39 4.25 18.96 -8.76
C ARG A 39 3.52 18.23 -7.63
N GLY A 40 2.85 17.11 -7.93
CA GLY A 40 2.13 16.32 -6.94
C GLY A 40 3.00 15.56 -5.93
N LEU A 41 4.32 15.51 -6.15
CA LEU A 41 5.27 14.89 -5.22
C LEU A 41 6.12 15.92 -4.47
N ARG A 42 5.97 17.22 -4.74
CA ARG A 42 6.74 18.28 -4.06
C ARG A 42 6.59 18.29 -2.56
N MET A 43 5.39 17.99 -2.07
CA MET A 43 5.10 17.88 -0.63
C MET A 43 5.86 16.71 0.02
N LEU A 44 6.38 15.75 -0.76
CA LEU A 44 7.20 14.64 -0.24
C LEU A 44 8.66 15.02 -0.03
N ALA A 45 9.11 16.17 -0.55
CA ALA A 45 10.40 16.73 -0.19
C ALA A 45 10.44 17.18 1.28
N ASP A 46 9.27 17.42 1.90
CA ASP A 46 9.20 17.64 3.35
C ASP A 46 9.46 16.31 4.07
N PRO A 47 10.51 16.22 4.92
CA PRO A 47 10.83 14.99 5.64
C PRO A 47 9.71 14.53 6.58
N HIS A 48 8.87 15.45 7.08
CA HIS A 48 7.74 15.12 7.96
C HIS A 48 6.61 14.39 7.23
N LEU A 49 6.56 14.47 5.89
CA LEU A 49 5.57 13.77 5.06
C LEU A 49 6.21 12.63 4.26
N GLY A 50 7.36 12.90 3.63
CA GLY A 50 8.06 11.95 2.76
C GLY A 50 8.58 10.70 3.47
N ILE A 51 9.21 10.86 4.64
CA ILE A 51 9.78 9.73 5.38
C ILE A 51 8.68 8.81 5.93
N PRO A 52 7.65 9.31 6.63
CA PRO A 52 6.57 8.45 7.10
C PRO A 52 5.84 7.75 5.95
N LEU A 53 5.61 8.45 4.84
CA LEU A 53 4.94 7.86 3.69
C LEU A 53 5.75 6.71 3.07
N THR A 54 7.05 6.92 2.88
CA THR A 54 7.95 5.90 2.35
C THR A 54 8.00 4.69 3.27
N LEU A 55 8.07 4.91 4.58
CA LEU A 55 8.13 3.86 5.58
C LEU A 55 6.83 3.04 5.63
N VAL A 56 5.67 3.70 5.62
CA VAL A 56 4.36 3.02 5.55
C VAL A 56 4.24 2.20 4.26
N SER A 57 4.68 2.75 3.14
CA SER A 57 4.67 2.05 1.85
C SER A 57 5.57 0.82 1.85
N ALA A 58 6.75 0.92 2.47
CA ALA A 58 7.69 -0.18 2.62
C ALA A 58 7.13 -1.29 3.53
N VAL A 59 6.51 -0.93 4.65
CA VAL A 59 5.84 -1.88 5.56
C VAL A 59 4.71 -2.61 4.83
N LEU A 60 3.91 -1.87 4.05
CA LEU A 60 2.84 -2.45 3.23
C LEU A 60 3.41 -3.42 2.19
N ALA A 61 4.49 -3.04 1.50
CA ALA A 61 5.16 -3.87 0.51
C ALA A 61 5.74 -5.16 1.13
N LEU A 62 6.38 -5.06 2.29
CA LEU A 62 6.91 -6.20 3.04
C LEU A 62 5.79 -7.17 3.44
N PHE A 63 4.70 -6.62 3.99
CA PHE A 63 3.55 -7.42 4.39
C PHE A 63 2.92 -8.18 3.21
N LEU A 64 2.76 -7.50 2.06
CA LEU A 64 2.24 -8.11 0.82
C LEU A 64 3.23 -9.07 0.15
N SER A 65 4.52 -9.02 0.51
CA SER A 65 5.55 -9.93 -0.02
C SER A 65 5.63 -11.26 0.72
N VAL A 66 5.11 -11.36 1.95
CA VAL A 66 5.17 -12.58 2.78
C VAL A 66 3.85 -13.34 2.74
N PRO A 67 3.73 -14.46 2.00
CA PRO A 67 2.46 -15.17 1.83
C PRO A 67 1.90 -15.73 3.15
N GLY A 68 2.79 -16.13 4.08
CA GLY A 68 2.41 -16.70 5.38
C GLY A 68 1.70 -15.70 6.30
N TRP A 69 1.75 -14.40 6.00
CA TRP A 69 1.12 -13.36 6.82
C TRP A 69 -0.27 -12.94 6.32
N GLN A 70 -0.69 -13.45 5.16
CA GLN A 70 -1.87 -12.99 4.41
C GLN A 70 -3.14 -13.80 4.77
N SER A 71 -3.66 -13.65 5.99
CA SER A 71 -5.01 -14.12 6.31
C SER A 71 -6.08 -13.18 5.75
N ARG A 72 -7.30 -13.69 5.52
CA ARG A 72 -8.42 -12.88 4.99
C ARG A 72 -8.68 -11.62 5.83
N ASP A 73 -8.66 -11.75 7.15
CA ASP A 73 -8.92 -10.63 8.06
C ASP A 73 -7.79 -9.61 8.01
N ARG A 74 -6.53 -10.06 7.95
CA ARG A 74 -5.38 -9.16 7.81
C ARG A 74 -5.38 -8.45 6.46
N LEU A 75 -5.79 -9.13 5.39
CA LEU A 75 -5.97 -8.50 4.07
C LEU A 75 -7.10 -7.46 4.08
N LEU A 76 -8.20 -7.70 4.80
CA LEU A 76 -9.27 -6.71 4.96
C LEU A 76 -8.81 -5.47 5.73
N VAL A 77 -8.10 -5.66 6.85
CA VAL A 77 -7.50 -4.56 7.61
C VAL A 77 -6.50 -3.80 6.75
N CYS A 78 -5.68 -4.51 5.99
CA CYS A 78 -4.70 -3.93 5.08
C CYS A 78 -5.36 -3.13 3.94
N ALA A 79 -6.44 -3.63 3.35
CA ALA A 79 -7.22 -2.90 2.36
C ALA A 79 -7.85 -1.63 2.94
N GLY A 80 -8.41 -1.71 4.15
CA GLY A 80 -8.95 -0.56 4.87
C GLY A 80 -7.88 0.49 5.16
N ALA A 81 -6.72 0.07 5.65
CA ALA A 81 -5.57 0.94 5.88
C ALA A 81 -5.11 1.60 4.57
N SER A 82 -5.00 0.85 3.47
CA SER A 82 -4.61 1.38 2.16
C SER A 82 -5.59 2.44 1.66
N LEU A 83 -6.90 2.25 1.84
CA LEU A 83 -7.91 3.24 1.46
C LEU A 83 -7.87 4.48 2.38
N ALA A 84 -7.63 4.29 3.68
CA ALA A 84 -7.44 5.40 4.62
C ALA A 84 -6.19 6.23 4.24
N PHE A 85 -5.09 5.56 3.92
CA PHE A 85 -3.89 6.23 3.40
C PHE A 85 -4.16 6.94 2.08
N CYS A 86 -4.94 6.34 1.16
CA CYS A 86 -5.34 7.01 -0.07
C CYS A 86 -6.06 8.35 0.23
N ALA A 87 -7.04 8.36 1.13
CA ALA A 87 -7.76 9.57 1.49
C ALA A 87 -6.84 10.61 2.15
N PHE A 88 -6.01 10.18 3.10
CA PHE A 88 -5.06 11.05 3.78
C PHE A 88 -4.05 11.67 2.82
N VAL A 89 -3.43 10.87 1.93
CA VAL A 89 -2.42 11.33 0.97
C VAL A 89 -3.04 12.23 -0.10
N ALA A 90 -4.27 11.94 -0.52
CA ALA A 90 -4.98 12.80 -1.47
C ALA A 90 -5.22 14.20 -0.90
N PHE A 91 -5.49 14.28 0.41
CA PHE A 91 -5.71 15.54 1.13
C PHE A 91 -4.41 16.25 1.51
N ALA A 92 -3.43 15.53 2.07
CA ALA A 92 -2.21 16.10 2.64
C ALA A 92 -1.09 16.34 1.62
N VAL A 93 -1.07 15.59 0.53
CA VAL A 93 0.03 15.63 -0.47
C VAL A 93 -0.52 16.00 -1.84
N ALA A 94 -1.20 15.06 -2.51
CA ALA A 94 -1.83 15.24 -3.81
C ALA A 94 -2.64 14.00 -4.18
N ALA A 95 -3.70 14.19 -4.97
CA ALA A 95 -4.49 13.08 -5.53
C ALA A 95 -3.65 12.10 -6.34
N SER A 96 -2.66 12.59 -7.13
CA SER A 96 -1.78 11.72 -7.92
C SER A 96 -0.87 10.84 -7.07
N ALA A 97 -0.41 11.34 -5.92
CA ALA A 97 0.38 10.57 -4.97
C ALA A 97 -0.45 9.51 -4.25
N ALA A 98 -1.78 9.66 -4.16
CA ALA A 98 -2.67 8.70 -3.52
C ALA A 98 -3.06 7.51 -4.42
N VAL A 99 -2.93 7.65 -5.74
CA VAL A 99 -3.35 6.66 -6.73
C VAL A 99 -2.81 5.25 -6.44
N PRO A 100 -1.52 5.04 -6.11
CA PRO A 100 -1.00 3.70 -5.84
C PRO A 100 -1.73 3.01 -4.69
N PHE A 101 -2.05 3.73 -3.62
CA PHE A 101 -2.79 3.18 -2.47
C PHE A 101 -4.24 2.80 -2.83
N ALA A 102 -4.88 3.55 -3.73
CA ALA A 102 -6.20 3.21 -4.24
C ALA A 102 -6.18 1.89 -5.03
N PHE A 103 -5.19 1.73 -5.91
CA PHE A 103 -5.01 0.51 -6.71
C PHE A 103 -4.66 -0.69 -5.84
N ILE A 104 -3.74 -0.54 -4.87
CA ILE A 104 -3.38 -1.60 -3.92
C ILE A 104 -4.61 -2.05 -3.14
N GLY A 105 -5.38 -1.11 -2.57
CA GLY A 105 -6.61 -1.41 -1.84
C GLY A 105 -7.66 -2.13 -2.71
N ALA A 106 -7.86 -1.67 -3.95
CA ALA A 106 -8.80 -2.29 -4.89
C ALA A 106 -8.38 -3.72 -5.27
N ILE A 107 -7.09 -3.97 -5.45
CA ILE A 107 -6.56 -5.32 -5.75
C ILE A 107 -6.73 -6.23 -4.53
N ILE A 108 -6.37 -5.77 -3.33
CA ILE A 108 -6.54 -6.56 -2.11
C ILE A 108 -8.02 -6.91 -1.87
N LEU A 109 -8.95 -5.96 -2.08
CA LEU A 109 -10.39 -6.22 -1.96
C LEU A 109 -10.88 -7.27 -2.97
N ARG A 110 -10.34 -7.26 -4.19
CA ARG A 110 -10.63 -8.31 -5.19
C ARG A 110 -10.09 -9.67 -4.73
N ASP A 111 -8.88 -9.70 -4.15
CA ASP A 111 -8.26 -10.93 -3.64
C ASP A 111 -9.00 -11.49 -2.41
N VAL A 112 -9.50 -10.64 -1.52
CA VAL A 112 -10.28 -11.05 -0.34
C VAL A 112 -11.55 -11.82 -0.74
N ARG A 113 -12.21 -11.44 -1.85
CA ARG A 113 -13.40 -12.14 -2.35
C ARG A 113 -13.12 -13.59 -2.74
N GLY A 114 -11.86 -13.92 -3.07
CA GLY A 114 -11.41 -15.28 -3.36
C GLY A 114 -11.10 -16.12 -2.12
N HIS A 115 -10.98 -15.52 -0.93
CA HIS A 115 -10.64 -16.24 0.32
C HIS A 115 -11.91 -16.60 1.11
N ARG A 116 -12.07 -17.88 1.46
CA ARG A 116 -13.13 -18.31 2.39
C ARG A 116 -12.94 -17.63 3.74
N ALA A 117 -14.03 -17.11 4.31
CA ALA A 117 -14.05 -16.66 5.70
C ALA A 117 -13.75 -17.89 6.56
N ARG A 118 -12.71 -17.85 7.38
CA ARG A 118 -12.72 -18.71 8.55
C ARG A 118 -13.70 -18.06 9.50
N SER A 119 -14.84 -18.71 9.70
CA SER A 119 -15.70 -18.41 10.83
C SER A 119 -14.83 -18.40 12.09
N SER A 120 -15.09 -17.45 12.98
CA SER A 120 -14.34 -17.26 14.21
C SER A 120 -14.22 -18.56 15.01
N PRO A 121 -13.17 -18.70 15.85
CA PRO A 121 -13.01 -19.85 16.75
C PRO A 121 -14.21 -20.07 17.69
N LEU A 122 -15.09 -19.08 17.88
CA LEU A 122 -16.33 -19.20 18.65
C LEU A 122 -17.31 -20.25 18.10
N TRP A 123 -17.20 -20.62 16.81
CA TRP A 123 -18.00 -21.71 16.25
C TRP A 123 -17.59 -23.10 16.74
N ALA A 124 -16.35 -23.26 17.23
CA ALA A 124 -15.84 -24.54 17.71
C ALA A 124 -16.20 -24.81 19.19
N GLU A 125 -16.63 -23.80 19.93
CA GLU A 125 -17.01 -23.92 21.35
C GLU A 125 -18.52 -24.17 21.56
N THR A 126 -19.31 -24.17 20.48
CA THR A 126 -20.77 -24.38 20.53
C THR A 126 -21.24 -25.73 19.99
N GLN A 127 -20.32 -26.69 19.78
CA GLN A 127 -20.65 -28.08 19.41
C GLN A 127 -20.18 -29.04 20.49
#